data_AF-A0A850SCF1-F1
#
_entry.id   AF-A0A850SCF1-F1
#
_cell.length_a   1.000
_cell.length_b   1.000
_cell.length_c   1.000
_cell.angle_alpha   90.00
_cell.angle_beta   90.00
_cell.angle_gamma   90.00
#
_symmetry.space_group_name_H-M   'P 1'
#
loop_
_entity.id
_entity.type
_entity.pdbx_description
1 polymer ?
#
loop_
_entity_poly.entity_id
_entity_poly.type
_entity_poly.pdbx_seq_one_letter_code
_entity_poly.pdbx_strand_id
1 'polypeptide(L)'
;MVKKTGKKEKSVRNGLAKLHQRYSSLTMNQVAQVYALERGLSVRSKLTPEEKKTFPHLDIQKPTTIIKKTASNDKKRQVKQFIKYDTVDPFIRAHIDEVNKCYTFGAYTAAFILCRKIIENLLTDIIRKKFPQNTLANIELYFDTSRRRTRDFSEILKNLRTRANDFGAEKTLLERILTKADVFKDDANDKAHSWYHIVKRPKELEDAEVQSIIDMISTLEKKI
;
A
#
# COMPACT_ATOMS: atom_id res chain seq x y z
N MET A 1 30.07 18.88 16.28
CA MET A 1 29.36 20.19 16.27
C MET A 1 30.16 21.26 15.55
N VAL A 2 31.39 21.55 15.95
CA VAL A 2 32.29 22.57 15.36
C VAL A 2 32.31 22.56 13.82
N LYS A 3 32.55 21.39 13.21
CA LYS A 3 32.53 21.22 11.74
C LYS A 3 31.17 21.51 11.07
N LYS A 4 30.05 21.29 11.78
CA LYS A 4 28.70 21.50 11.24
C LYS A 4 28.19 22.94 11.43
N THR A 5 28.67 23.65 12.45
CA THR A 5 28.20 25.01 12.79
C THR A 5 29.08 26.11 12.20
N GLY A 6 30.26 25.79 11.65
CA GLY A 6 31.21 26.76 11.11
C GLY A 6 31.82 27.71 12.16
N LYS A 7 31.57 27.47 13.45
CA LYS A 7 32.05 28.32 14.56
C LYS A 7 33.37 27.79 15.14
N LYS A 8 34.20 28.72 15.63
CA LYS A 8 35.40 28.38 16.43
C LYS A 8 34.99 27.54 17.65
N GLU A 9 35.81 26.54 17.98
CA GLU A 9 35.51 25.57 19.04
C GLU A 9 35.20 26.21 20.39
N LYS A 10 35.96 27.24 20.79
CA LYS A 10 35.72 28.03 22.01
C LYS A 10 34.32 28.65 22.06
N SER A 11 33.79 29.10 20.92
CA SER A 11 32.44 29.68 20.82
C SER A 11 31.35 28.62 21.00
N VAL A 12 31.55 27.41 20.46
CA VAL A 12 30.63 26.29 20.65
C VAL A 12 30.63 25.83 22.10
N ARG A 13 31.81 25.67 22.73
CA ARG A 13 31.93 25.28 24.14
C ARG A 13 31.25 26.29 25.08
N ASN A 14 31.48 27.59 24.87
CA ASN A 14 30.81 28.64 25.66
C ASN A 14 29.28 28.64 25.47
N GLY A 15 28.81 28.36 24.25
CA GLY A 15 27.39 28.23 23.96
C GLY A 15 26.76 27.04 24.69
N LEU A 16 27.42 25.89 24.67
CA LEU A 16 26.97 24.69 25.39
C LEU A 16 26.96 24.90 26.91
N ALA A 17 27.99 25.54 27.48
CA ALA A 17 28.04 25.82 28.92
C ALA A 17 26.87 26.72 29.38
N LYS A 18 26.56 27.78 28.63
CA LYS A 18 25.39 28.64 28.90
C LYS A 18 24.08 27.88 28.78
N LEU A 19 23.98 26.97 27.82
CA LEU A 19 22.77 26.19 27.60
C LEU A 19 22.59 25.12 28.69
N HIS A 20 23.67 24.50 29.15
CA HIS A 20 23.67 23.56 30.26
C HIS A 20 23.28 24.22 31.58
N GLN A 21 23.61 25.49 31.79
CA GLN A 21 23.10 26.26 32.95
C GLN A 21 21.57 26.41 32.92
N ARG A 22 20.96 26.53 31.72
CA ARG A 22 19.51 26.63 31.55
C ARG A 22 18.82 25.27 31.62
N TYR A 23 19.52 24.21 31.24
CA TYR A 23 19.04 22.84 31.20
C TYR A 23 19.92 21.94 32.06
N SER A 24 20.00 22.23 33.36
CA SER A 24 20.88 21.54 34.31
C SER A 24 20.53 20.05 34.51
N SER A 25 19.31 19.66 34.16
CA SER A 25 18.83 18.27 34.18
C SER A 25 19.23 17.44 32.97
N LEU A 26 19.80 18.05 31.92
CA LEU A 26 20.18 17.37 30.68
C LEU A 26 21.67 17.02 30.67
N THR A 27 22.01 15.88 30.06
CA THR A 27 23.42 15.54 29.82
C THR A 27 24.04 16.49 28.81
N MET A 28 25.36 16.66 28.83
CA MET A 28 26.07 17.50 27.84
C MET A 28 25.80 17.10 26.38
N ASN A 29 25.53 15.82 26.10
CA ASN A 29 25.15 15.35 24.77
C ASN A 29 23.74 15.78 24.39
N GLN A 30 22.80 15.73 25.33
CA GLN A 30 21.44 16.23 25.15
C GLN A 30 21.46 17.75 24.95
N VAL A 31 22.23 18.49 25.75
CA VAL A 31 22.44 19.93 25.58
C VAL A 31 23.05 20.24 24.20
N ALA A 32 23.99 19.43 23.72
CA ALA A 32 24.53 19.57 22.38
C ALA A 32 23.48 19.32 21.28
N GLN A 33 22.54 18.40 21.51
CA GLN A 33 21.40 18.21 20.62
C GLN A 33 20.45 19.41 20.61
N VAL A 34 20.14 20.01 21.77
CA VAL A 34 19.34 21.24 21.84
C VAL A 34 20.04 22.39 21.11
N TYR A 35 21.32 22.60 21.36
CA TYR A 35 22.14 23.62 20.69
C TYR A 35 22.20 23.42 19.17
N ALA A 36 22.19 22.17 18.71
CA ALA A 36 22.11 21.83 17.29
C ALA A 36 20.74 22.16 16.70
N LEU A 37 19.66 21.81 17.40
CA LEU A 37 18.30 22.02 16.94
C LEU A 37 17.95 23.51 16.79
N GLU A 38 18.39 24.36 17.73
CA GLU A 38 18.26 25.83 17.62
C GLU A 38 18.87 26.40 16.33
N ARG A 39 19.79 25.66 15.71
CA ARG A 39 20.55 26.06 14.52
C ARG A 39 20.17 25.27 13.27
N GLY A 40 19.03 24.56 13.31
CA GLY A 40 18.56 23.73 12.21
C GLY A 40 19.42 22.49 11.93
N LEU A 41 20.28 22.10 12.87
CA LEU A 41 21.17 20.94 12.76
C LEU A 41 20.70 19.81 13.69
N SER A 42 21.23 18.60 13.45
CA SER A 42 21.02 17.46 14.35
C SER A 42 22.33 16.71 14.59
N VAL A 43 22.52 16.31 15.85
CA VAL A 43 23.55 15.40 16.32
C VAL A 43 22.93 14.19 17.05
N ARG A 44 21.65 13.88 16.78
CA ARG A 44 20.89 12.82 17.48
C ARG A 44 21.53 11.45 17.37
N SER A 45 22.31 11.21 16.32
CA SER A 45 23.10 9.97 16.13
C SER A 45 24.23 9.81 17.14
N LYS A 46 24.57 10.85 17.91
CA LYS A 46 25.62 10.85 18.94
C LYS A 46 25.07 10.66 20.36
N LEU A 47 23.74 10.59 20.52
CA LEU A 47 23.09 10.27 21.80
C LEU A 47 23.06 8.76 22.00
N THR A 48 23.22 8.32 23.24
CA THR A 48 22.97 6.91 23.61
C THR A 48 21.47 6.59 23.52
N PRO A 49 21.08 5.31 23.47
CA PRO A 49 19.67 4.91 23.50
C PRO A 49 18.90 5.46 24.71
N GLU A 50 19.54 5.52 25.88
CA GLU A 50 18.97 6.03 27.14
C GLU A 50 18.74 7.53 27.06
N GLU A 51 19.74 8.28 26.58
CA GLU A 51 19.64 9.73 26.39
C GLU A 51 18.58 10.13 25.35
N LYS A 52 18.33 9.26 24.36
CA LYS A 52 17.25 9.46 23.37
C LYS A 52 15.86 9.29 23.98
N LYS A 53 15.71 8.41 24.97
CA LYS A 53 14.44 8.14 25.65
C LYS A 53 14.10 9.24 26.65
N THR A 54 15.09 9.77 27.36
CA THR A 54 14.92 10.83 28.36
C THR A 54 14.97 12.24 27.78
N PHE A 55 15.20 12.39 26.46
CA PHE A 55 15.25 13.69 25.82
C PHE A 55 13.85 14.35 25.80
N PRO A 56 13.69 15.54 26.41
CA PRO A 56 12.39 16.21 26.46
C PRO A 56 11.91 16.61 25.06
N HIS A 57 10.59 16.62 24.87
CA HIS A 57 9.99 17.21 23.68
C HIS A 57 10.12 18.74 23.79
N LEU A 58 11.06 19.32 23.07
CA LEU A 58 11.27 20.77 23.04
C LEU A 58 10.69 21.33 21.74
N ASP A 59 9.73 22.23 21.86
CA ASP A 59 9.16 23.01 20.74
C ASP A 59 10.16 24.05 20.25
N ILE A 60 11.22 23.56 19.62
CA ILE A 60 12.21 24.42 18.96
C ILE A 60 11.65 24.76 17.59
N GLN A 61 11.28 26.02 17.39
CA GLN A 61 10.90 26.56 16.08
C GLN A 61 12.07 26.34 15.13
N LYS A 62 12.00 25.27 14.32
CA LYS A 62 13.01 25.02 13.29
C LYS A 62 12.89 26.13 12.25
N PRO A 63 13.97 26.84 11.90
CA PRO A 63 13.94 27.68 10.72
C PRO A 63 13.58 26.77 9.54
N THR A 64 12.55 27.17 8.79
CA THR A 64 12.01 26.41 7.67
C THR A 64 13.06 26.39 6.56
N THR A 65 13.97 25.41 6.59
CA THR A 65 14.89 25.20 5.47
C THR A 65 14.04 24.67 4.32
N ILE A 66 13.70 25.55 3.37
CA ILE A 66 13.19 25.16 2.06
C ILE A 66 14.35 24.42 1.38
N ILE A 67 14.43 23.11 1.60
CA ILE A 67 15.27 22.25 0.81
C ILE A 67 14.63 22.25 -0.57
N LYS A 68 15.16 23.08 -1.48
CA LYS A 68 14.98 22.85 -2.92
C LYS A 68 15.51 21.44 -3.16
N LYS A 69 14.63 20.44 -3.18
CA LYS A 69 14.98 19.10 -3.66
C LYS A 69 15.46 19.35 -5.08
N THR A 70 16.77 19.25 -5.29
CA THR A 70 17.30 18.98 -6.61
C THR A 70 16.53 17.76 -7.09
N ALA A 71 15.77 17.91 -8.17
CA ALA A 71 15.06 16.81 -8.78
C ALA A 71 16.12 15.72 -8.98
N SER A 72 16.05 14.64 -8.19
CA SER A 72 16.90 13.51 -8.45
C SER A 72 16.60 13.10 -9.88
N ASN A 73 17.64 12.84 -10.67
CA ASN A 73 17.53 12.12 -11.93
C ASN A 73 16.98 10.71 -11.63
N ASP A 74 15.73 10.61 -11.22
CA ASP A 74 14.97 9.39 -11.29
C ASP A 74 14.80 9.16 -12.79
N LYS A 75 15.71 8.36 -13.35
CA LYS A 75 15.45 7.67 -14.62
C LYS A 75 14.04 7.11 -14.45
N LYS A 76 13.05 7.65 -15.20
CA LYS A 76 11.67 7.19 -15.15
C LYS A 76 11.70 5.67 -15.25
N ARG A 77 11.49 4.98 -14.12
CA ARG A 77 11.53 3.52 -14.09
C ARG A 77 10.48 3.06 -15.08
N GLN A 78 10.89 2.26 -16.07
CA GLN A 78 9.95 1.68 -17.01
C GLN A 78 8.96 0.83 -16.22
N VAL A 79 7.67 1.13 -16.37
CA VAL A 79 6.61 0.40 -15.67
C VAL A 79 6.62 -1.04 -16.17
N LYS A 80 6.85 -1.98 -15.26
CA LYS A 80 6.72 -3.41 -15.50
C LYS A 80 5.24 -3.76 -15.60
N GLN A 81 4.88 -4.52 -16.62
CA GLN A 81 3.53 -5.07 -16.75
C GLN A 81 3.45 -6.37 -15.94
N PHE A 82 3.06 -6.25 -14.67
CA PHE A 82 2.80 -7.37 -13.77
C PHE A 82 1.48 -8.05 -14.12
N ILE A 83 0.43 -7.24 -14.33
CA ILE A 83 -0.85 -7.71 -14.88
C ILE A 83 -1.19 -7.01 -16.18
N LYS A 84 -1.91 -7.73 -17.05
CA LYS A 84 -2.46 -7.27 -18.31
C LYS A 84 -3.91 -7.72 -18.41
N TYR A 85 -4.77 -6.79 -18.80
CA TYR A 85 -6.16 -7.05 -19.11
C TYR A 85 -6.57 -6.07 -20.20
N ASP A 86 -6.95 -6.58 -21.36
CA ASP A 86 -7.35 -5.74 -22.49
C ASP A 86 -8.79 -5.28 -22.30
N THR A 87 -8.98 -3.96 -22.24
CA THR A 87 -10.28 -3.34 -21.98
C THR A 87 -10.32 -1.94 -22.57
N VAL A 88 -11.49 -1.58 -23.09
CA VAL A 88 -11.79 -0.22 -23.54
C VAL A 88 -12.21 0.70 -22.40
N ASP A 89 -12.55 0.13 -21.23
CA ASP A 89 -12.98 0.90 -20.07
C ASP A 89 -11.78 1.65 -19.44
N PRO A 90 -11.83 3.00 -19.38
CA PRO A 90 -10.73 3.80 -18.84
C PRO A 90 -10.53 3.60 -17.34
N PHE A 91 -11.59 3.27 -16.59
CA PHE A 91 -11.50 3.01 -15.15
C PHE A 91 -10.84 1.67 -14.87
N ILE A 92 -11.20 0.61 -15.60
CA ILE A 92 -10.53 -0.69 -15.44
C ILE A 92 -9.05 -0.54 -15.83
N ARG A 93 -8.77 0.11 -16.96
CA ARG A 93 -7.39 0.38 -17.41
C ARG A 93 -6.58 1.15 -16.36
N ALA A 94 -7.17 2.18 -15.74
CA ALA A 94 -6.52 2.94 -14.69
C ALA A 94 -6.14 2.08 -13.47
N HIS A 95 -7.00 1.14 -13.05
CA HIS A 95 -6.68 0.22 -11.95
C HIS A 95 -5.54 -0.75 -12.33
N ILE A 96 -5.53 -1.27 -13.56
CA ILE A 96 -4.45 -2.11 -14.08
C ILE A 96 -3.11 -1.35 -14.08
N ASP A 97 -3.12 -0.12 -14.56
CA ASP A 97 -1.93 0.75 -14.56
C ASP A 97 -1.45 1.07 -13.14
N GLU A 98 -2.37 1.26 -12.21
CA GLU A 98 -2.05 1.50 -10.80
C GLU A 98 -1.37 0.29 -10.15
N VAL A 99 -1.90 -0.92 -10.36
CA VAL A 99 -1.23 -2.16 -9.90
C VAL A 99 0.17 -2.28 -10.47
N ASN A 100 0.33 -2.06 -11.78
CA ASN A 100 1.61 -2.17 -12.46
C ASN A 100 2.63 -1.14 -11.93
N LYS A 101 2.19 0.08 -11.61
CA LYS A 101 3.00 1.08 -10.92
C LYS A 101 3.37 0.61 -9.51
N CYS A 102 2.41 0.17 -8.71
CA CYS A 102 2.67 -0.33 -7.35
C CYS A 102 3.72 -1.44 -7.36
N TYR A 103 3.58 -2.43 -8.25
CA TYR A 103 4.57 -3.48 -8.42
C TYR A 103 5.94 -2.95 -8.85
N THR A 104 5.99 -2.05 -9.84
CA THR A 104 7.25 -1.45 -10.34
C THR A 104 8.02 -0.70 -9.25
N PHE A 105 7.32 0.00 -8.37
CA PHE A 105 7.91 0.80 -7.30
C PHE A 105 8.07 0.05 -5.98
N GLY A 106 7.75 -1.24 -5.94
CA GLY A 106 7.93 -2.08 -4.75
C GLY A 106 6.87 -1.91 -3.67
N ALA A 107 5.74 -1.27 -3.99
CA ALA A 107 4.59 -1.14 -3.10
C ALA A 107 3.73 -2.41 -3.17
N TYR A 108 4.31 -3.57 -2.82
CA TYR A 108 3.70 -4.88 -3.07
C TYR A 108 2.43 -5.13 -2.24
N THR A 109 2.36 -4.66 -0.98
CA THR A 109 1.11 -4.74 -0.20
C THR A 109 -0.03 -3.98 -0.88
N ALA A 110 0.25 -2.79 -1.42
CA ALA A 110 -0.74 -2.02 -2.17
C ALA A 110 -1.15 -2.75 -3.46
N ALA A 111 -0.18 -3.33 -4.17
CA ALA A 111 -0.45 -4.15 -5.35
C ALA A 111 -1.39 -5.34 -5.03
N PHE A 112 -1.18 -6.04 -3.91
CA PHE A 112 -2.06 -7.12 -3.44
C PHE A 112 -3.50 -6.65 -3.22
N ILE A 113 -3.68 -5.54 -2.49
CA ILE A 113 -5.01 -4.98 -2.19
C ILE A 113 -5.72 -4.56 -3.48
N LEU A 114 -5.00 -3.94 -4.41
CA LEU A 114 -5.55 -3.54 -5.69
C LEU A 114 -5.90 -4.76 -6.58
N CYS A 115 -5.08 -5.81 -6.58
CA CYS A 115 -5.39 -7.06 -7.31
C CYS A 115 -6.66 -7.71 -6.76
N ARG A 116 -6.86 -7.72 -5.43
CA ARG A 116 -8.11 -8.18 -4.78
C ARG A 116 -9.32 -7.42 -5.29
N LYS A 117 -9.23 -6.09 -5.34
CA LYS A 117 -10.30 -5.25 -5.89
C LYS A 117 -10.60 -5.57 -7.35
N ILE A 118 -9.58 -5.74 -8.18
CA ILE A 118 -9.74 -6.05 -9.61
C ILE A 118 -10.45 -7.40 -9.78
N ILE A 119 -9.99 -8.46 -9.12
CA ILE A 119 -10.61 -9.79 -9.23
C ILE A 119 -12.06 -9.76 -8.73
N GLU A 120 -12.33 -9.12 -7.58
CA GLU A 120 -13.68 -8.96 -7.02
C GLU A 120 -14.63 -8.26 -8.00
N ASN A 121 -14.18 -7.17 -8.61
CA ASN A 121 -14.96 -6.42 -9.59
C ASN A 121 -15.18 -7.19 -10.90
N LEU A 122 -14.14 -7.85 -11.43
CA LEU A 122 -14.29 -8.64 -12.65
C LEU A 122 -15.27 -9.81 -12.46
N LEU A 123 -15.25 -10.47 -11.30
CA LEU A 123 -16.23 -11.51 -10.98
C LEU A 123 -17.64 -10.95 -10.78
N THR A 124 -17.75 -9.73 -10.24
CA THR A 124 -19.03 -9.01 -10.19
C THR A 124 -19.57 -8.74 -11.60
N ASP A 125 -18.71 -8.37 -12.54
CA ASP A 125 -19.10 -8.17 -13.94
C ASP A 125 -19.50 -9.50 -14.62
N ILE A 126 -18.86 -10.63 -14.27
CA ILE A 126 -19.32 -11.97 -14.70
C ILE A 126 -20.75 -12.24 -14.21
N ILE A 127 -21.09 -11.92 -12.95
CA ILE A 127 -22.46 -12.06 -12.44
C ILE A 127 -23.41 -11.18 -13.25
N ARG A 128 -23.08 -9.90 -13.43
CA ARG A 128 -23.94 -8.93 -14.14
C ARG A 128 -24.18 -9.31 -15.60
N LYS A 129 -23.19 -9.94 -16.23
CA LYS A 129 -23.29 -10.41 -17.61
C LYS A 129 -24.13 -11.68 -17.71
N LYS A 130 -23.91 -12.64 -16.81
CA LYS A 130 -24.63 -13.93 -16.81
C LYS A 130 -26.09 -13.81 -16.35
N PHE A 131 -26.36 -12.93 -15.40
CA PHE A 131 -27.66 -12.74 -14.76
C PHE A 131 -28.16 -11.31 -14.99
N PRO A 132 -29.08 -11.08 -15.93
CA PRO A 132 -29.57 -9.75 -16.26
C PRO A 132 -30.18 -9.03 -15.05
N GLN A 133 -30.00 -7.70 -14.97
CA GLN A 133 -30.47 -6.86 -13.86
C GLN A 133 -31.98 -6.54 -13.93
N ASN A 134 -32.78 -7.47 -14.44
CA ASN A 134 -34.23 -7.32 -14.59
C ASN A 134 -35.02 -7.83 -13.38
N THR A 135 -34.37 -8.54 -12.46
CA THR A 135 -35.01 -9.05 -11.23
C THR A 135 -34.19 -8.68 -10.01
N LEU A 136 -34.88 -8.44 -8.89
CA LEU A 136 -34.24 -8.20 -7.59
C LEU A 136 -33.33 -9.36 -7.18
N ALA A 137 -33.74 -10.60 -7.47
CA ALA A 137 -32.95 -11.79 -7.18
C ALA A 137 -31.58 -11.78 -7.89
N ASN A 138 -31.51 -11.31 -9.14
CA ASN A 138 -30.25 -11.21 -9.87
C ASN A 138 -29.37 -10.05 -9.38
N ILE A 139 -29.97 -8.91 -9.03
CA ILE A 139 -29.26 -7.77 -8.45
C ILE A 139 -28.63 -8.17 -7.10
N GLU A 140 -29.39 -8.89 -6.28
CA GLU A 140 -28.95 -9.39 -4.97
C GLU A 140 -27.80 -10.41 -5.05
N LEU A 141 -27.44 -10.91 -6.24
CA LEU A 141 -26.24 -11.74 -6.40
C LEU A 141 -24.94 -10.94 -6.22
N TYR A 142 -24.95 -9.63 -6.46
CA TYR A 142 -23.75 -8.80 -6.36
C TYR A 142 -23.94 -7.48 -5.58
N PHE A 143 -25.18 -7.07 -5.31
CA PHE A 143 -25.48 -5.83 -4.60
C PHE A 143 -26.45 -6.08 -3.46
N ASP A 144 -26.05 -5.71 -2.24
CA ASP A 144 -26.90 -5.76 -1.06
C ASP A 144 -27.80 -4.52 -1.07
N THR A 145 -29.08 -4.67 -1.45
CA THR A 145 -30.01 -3.54 -1.54
C THR A 145 -30.36 -2.95 -0.17
N SER A 146 -30.26 -3.75 0.90
CA SER A 146 -30.52 -3.29 2.27
C SER A 146 -29.44 -2.33 2.76
N ARG A 147 -28.17 -2.65 2.49
CA ARG A 147 -27.00 -1.83 2.87
C ARG A 147 -26.56 -0.86 1.78
N ARG A 148 -27.19 -0.91 0.60
CA ARG A 148 -26.89 -0.09 -0.59
C ARG A 148 -25.41 -0.12 -0.98
N ARG A 149 -24.82 -1.30 -0.97
CA ARG A 149 -23.40 -1.50 -1.32
C ARG A 149 -23.23 -2.77 -2.14
N THR A 150 -22.13 -2.84 -2.90
CA THR A 150 -21.72 -4.11 -3.50
C THR A 150 -21.41 -5.13 -2.40
N ARG A 151 -21.78 -6.38 -2.67
CA ARG A 151 -21.43 -7.51 -1.82
C ARG A 151 -19.91 -7.67 -1.80
N ASP A 152 -19.40 -8.14 -0.66
CA ASP A 152 -17.96 -8.32 -0.54
C ASP A 152 -17.46 -9.53 -1.33
N PHE A 153 -16.15 -9.62 -1.52
CA PHE A 153 -15.52 -10.70 -2.27
C PHE A 153 -15.96 -12.11 -1.82
N SER A 154 -16.12 -12.36 -0.52
CA SER A 154 -16.53 -13.69 -0.04
C SER A 154 -17.96 -14.02 -0.43
N GLU A 155 -18.85 -13.02 -0.34
CA GLU A 155 -20.24 -13.14 -0.79
C GLU A 155 -20.33 -13.35 -2.31
N ILE A 156 -19.54 -12.62 -3.11
CA ILE A 156 -19.47 -12.78 -4.57
C ILE A 156 -19.05 -14.22 -4.95
N LEU A 157 -17.97 -14.73 -4.33
CA LEU A 157 -17.52 -16.11 -4.56
C LEU A 157 -18.58 -17.12 -4.17
N LYS A 158 -19.22 -16.94 -3.01
CA LYS A 158 -20.30 -17.82 -2.54
C LYS A 158 -21.47 -17.84 -3.52
N ASN A 159 -21.92 -16.68 -3.97
CA ASN A 159 -23.06 -16.57 -4.88
C ASN A 159 -22.76 -17.22 -6.24
N LEU A 160 -21.56 -17.03 -6.78
CA LEU A 160 -21.13 -17.71 -8.00
C LEU A 160 -21.06 -19.24 -7.83
N ARG A 161 -20.57 -19.73 -6.68
CA ARG A 161 -20.58 -21.18 -6.38
C ARG A 161 -22.00 -21.74 -6.34
N THR A 162 -22.91 -21.06 -5.65
CA THR A 162 -24.32 -21.49 -5.55
C THR A 162 -25.00 -21.52 -6.92
N ARG A 163 -24.65 -20.60 -7.82
CA ARG A 163 -25.21 -20.52 -9.18
C ARG A 163 -24.33 -21.17 -10.25
N ALA A 164 -23.33 -21.97 -9.87
CA ALA A 164 -22.35 -22.52 -10.82
C ALA A 164 -22.99 -23.43 -11.88
N ASN A 165 -24.07 -24.15 -11.53
CA ASN A 165 -24.81 -24.99 -12.48
C ASN A 165 -25.43 -24.18 -13.64
N ASP A 166 -25.75 -22.91 -13.43
CA ASP A 166 -26.35 -22.04 -14.46
C ASP A 166 -25.35 -21.67 -15.57
N PHE A 167 -24.06 -21.92 -15.35
CA PHE A 167 -23.00 -21.69 -16.34
C PHE A 167 -22.90 -22.80 -17.40
N GLY A 168 -23.63 -23.91 -17.24
CA GLY A 168 -23.67 -24.99 -18.23
C GLY A 168 -22.27 -25.53 -18.55
N ALA A 169 -21.88 -25.50 -19.83
CA ALA A 169 -20.58 -25.97 -20.30
C ALA A 169 -19.39 -25.24 -19.65
N GLU A 170 -19.58 -23.99 -19.20
CA GLU A 170 -18.51 -23.18 -18.61
C GLU A 170 -18.39 -23.35 -17.09
N LYS A 171 -19.21 -24.21 -16.47
CA LYS A 171 -19.18 -24.50 -15.04
C LYS A 171 -17.78 -24.87 -14.55
N THR A 172 -17.09 -25.77 -15.26
CA THR A 172 -15.76 -26.24 -14.85
C THR A 172 -14.73 -25.11 -14.88
N LEU A 173 -14.81 -24.19 -15.86
CA LEU A 173 -13.94 -23.03 -15.92
C LEU A 173 -14.23 -22.08 -14.74
N LEU A 174 -15.51 -21.82 -14.46
CA LEU A 174 -15.92 -21.02 -13.30
C LEU A 174 -15.41 -21.63 -11.99
N GLU A 175 -15.59 -22.93 -11.74
CA GLU A 175 -15.14 -23.59 -10.51
C GLU A 175 -13.62 -23.50 -10.31
N ARG A 176 -12.85 -23.57 -11.40
CA ARG A 176 -11.40 -23.35 -11.38
C ARG A 176 -11.04 -21.91 -11.02
N ILE A 177 -11.74 -20.93 -11.59
CA ILE A 177 -11.59 -19.51 -11.25
C ILE A 177 -11.89 -19.32 -9.76
N LEU A 178 -13.03 -19.82 -9.27
CA LEU A 178 -13.46 -19.65 -7.89
C LEU A 178 -12.50 -20.31 -6.90
N THR A 179 -11.93 -21.47 -7.24
CA THR A 179 -10.89 -22.12 -6.41
C THR A 179 -9.65 -21.25 -6.28
N LYS A 180 -9.10 -20.74 -7.40
CA LYS A 180 -7.91 -19.87 -7.34
C LYS A 180 -8.19 -18.52 -6.68
N ALA A 181 -9.36 -17.93 -6.96
CA ALA A 181 -9.75 -16.64 -6.39
C ALA A 181 -9.96 -16.70 -4.88
N ASP A 182 -10.44 -17.83 -4.34
CA ASP A 182 -10.63 -18.00 -2.89
C ASP A 182 -9.28 -18.10 -2.16
N VAL A 183 -8.35 -18.88 -2.70
CA VAL A 183 -6.96 -18.96 -2.19
C VAL A 183 -6.31 -17.58 -2.21
N PHE A 184 -6.41 -16.87 -3.34
CA PHE A 184 -5.89 -15.52 -3.46
C PHE A 184 -6.54 -14.54 -2.47
N LYS A 185 -7.86 -14.62 -2.27
CA LYS A 185 -8.62 -13.76 -1.37
C LYS A 185 -8.17 -13.96 0.08
N ASP A 186 -7.97 -15.20 0.51
CA ASP A 186 -7.49 -15.51 1.86
C ASP A 186 -6.08 -14.94 2.06
N ASP A 187 -5.17 -15.17 1.12
CA ASP A 187 -3.82 -14.58 1.15
C ASP A 187 -3.87 -13.04 1.20
N ALA A 188 -4.66 -12.42 0.33
CA ALA A 188 -4.79 -10.98 0.24
C ALA A 188 -5.42 -10.36 1.50
N ASN A 189 -6.41 -11.03 2.10
CA ASN A 189 -7.02 -10.60 3.36
C ASN A 189 -5.98 -10.61 4.49
N ASP A 190 -5.15 -11.66 4.58
CA ASP A 190 -4.08 -11.72 5.57
C ASP A 190 -3.09 -10.56 5.42
N LYS A 191 -2.74 -10.20 4.17
CA LYS A 191 -1.85 -9.03 3.90
C LYS A 191 -2.53 -7.69 4.15
N ALA A 192 -3.85 -7.59 3.97
CA ALA A 192 -4.59 -6.34 4.11
C ALA A 192 -4.95 -6.03 5.57
N HIS A 193 -5.26 -7.06 6.36
CA HIS A 193 -5.80 -6.90 7.71
C HIS A 193 -4.79 -7.18 8.83
N SER A 194 -3.66 -7.82 8.53
CA SER A 194 -2.58 -7.99 9.51
C SER A 194 -1.64 -6.78 9.52
N TRP A 195 -1.47 -6.16 10.69
CA TRP A 195 -0.44 -5.15 10.91
C TRP A 195 0.98 -5.71 10.80
N TYR A 196 1.14 -7.03 10.85
CA TYR A 196 2.42 -7.71 10.94
C TYR A 196 2.93 -8.21 9.57
N HIS A 197 2.07 -8.28 8.54
CA HIS A 197 2.48 -8.78 7.22
C HIS A 197 2.58 -7.67 6.18
N ILE A 198 3.75 -7.04 6.11
CA ILE A 198 4.13 -6.18 4.98
C ILE A 198 4.81 -7.05 3.92
N VAL A 199 4.27 -7.03 2.69
CA VAL A 199 4.83 -7.76 1.56
C VAL A 199 6.07 -7.02 1.08
N LYS A 200 7.25 -7.64 1.28
CA LYS A 200 8.54 -7.01 0.98
C LYS A 200 9.16 -7.51 -0.30
N ARG A 201 8.73 -8.69 -0.78
CA ARG A 201 9.31 -9.35 -1.96
C ARG A 201 8.27 -9.45 -3.07
N PRO A 202 8.65 -9.20 -4.34
CA PRO A 202 7.74 -9.36 -5.47
C PRO A 202 7.25 -10.80 -5.63
N LYS A 203 8.08 -11.77 -5.23
CA LYS A 203 7.80 -13.20 -5.32
C LYS A 203 6.48 -13.61 -4.65
N GLU A 204 6.13 -13.00 -3.52
CA GLU A 204 4.85 -13.28 -2.86
C GLU A 204 3.65 -12.95 -3.77
N LEU A 205 3.75 -11.87 -4.56
CA LEU A 205 2.72 -11.47 -5.52
C LEU A 205 2.76 -12.31 -6.81
N GLU A 206 3.94 -12.81 -7.19
CA GLU A 206 4.14 -13.68 -8.36
C GLU A 206 3.59 -15.09 -8.12
N ASP A 207 3.86 -15.66 -6.93
CA ASP A 207 3.38 -16.98 -6.51
C ASP A 207 1.85 -17.01 -6.38
N ALA A 208 1.20 -15.85 -6.25
CA ALA A 208 -0.26 -15.70 -6.22
C ALA A 208 -0.94 -15.87 -7.59
N GLU A 209 -0.17 -15.98 -8.69
CA GLU A 209 -0.65 -16.25 -10.05
C GLU A 209 -1.82 -15.35 -10.52
N VAL A 210 -1.84 -14.08 -10.11
CA VAL A 210 -2.94 -13.13 -10.38
C VAL A 210 -3.30 -13.04 -11.86
N GLN A 211 -2.29 -12.99 -12.75
CA GLN A 211 -2.51 -12.95 -14.20
C GLN A 211 -3.32 -14.16 -14.70
N SER A 212 -3.03 -15.37 -14.18
CA SER A 212 -3.73 -16.60 -14.55
C SER A 212 -5.22 -16.52 -14.18
N ILE A 213 -5.54 -15.95 -13.02
CA ILE A 213 -6.94 -15.72 -12.60
C ILE A 213 -7.63 -14.77 -13.57
N ILE A 214 -6.99 -13.64 -13.90
CA ILE A 214 -7.52 -12.64 -14.83
C ILE A 214 -7.73 -13.22 -16.24
N ASP A 215 -6.78 -14.02 -16.74
CA ASP A 215 -6.88 -14.67 -18.06
C ASP A 215 -8.05 -15.65 -18.13
N MET A 216 -8.26 -16.44 -17.07
CA MET A 216 -9.40 -17.34 -16.98
C MET A 216 -10.72 -16.56 -16.91
N ILE A 217 -10.79 -15.46 -16.15
CA ILE A 217 -11.98 -14.60 -16.10
C ILE A 217 -12.26 -14.00 -17.47
N SER A 218 -11.25 -13.47 -18.17
CA SER A 218 -11.40 -12.93 -19.53
C SER A 218 -11.88 -14.00 -20.51
N THR A 219 -11.38 -15.23 -20.35
CA THR A 219 -11.83 -16.38 -21.16
C THR A 219 -13.29 -16.71 -20.89
N LEU A 220 -13.70 -16.74 -19.62
CA LEU A 220 -15.09 -16.97 -19.24
C LEU A 220 -16.00 -15.86 -19.77
N GLU A 221 -15.60 -14.60 -19.60
CA GLU A 221 -16.33 -13.42 -20.06
C GLU A 221 -16.66 -13.50 -21.55
N LYS A 222 -15.72 -13.94 -22.39
CA LYS A 222 -15.93 -14.08 -23.85
C LYS A 222 -16.93 -15.18 -24.24
N LYS A 223 -17.19 -16.12 -23.34
CA LYS A 223 -18.03 -17.30 -23.60
C LYS A 223 -19.44 -17.19 -23.04
N ILE A 224 -19.69 -16.21 -22.16
CA ILE A 224 -21.02 -15.94 -21.58
C ILE A 224 -21.68 -14.73 -22.22
#